data_AF-A0A920BNF7-F1
#
_entry.id   AF-A0A920BNF7-F1
#
_cell.length_a   1.000
_cell.length_b   1.000
_cell.length_c   1.000
_cell.angle_alpha   90.00
_cell.angle_beta   90.00
_cell.angle_gamma   90.00
#
_symmetry.space_group_name_H-M   'P 1'
#
loop_
_entity.id
_entity.type
_entity.pdbx_description
1 polymer ?
#
loop_
_entity_poly.entity_id
_entity_poly.type
_entity_poly.pdbx_seq_one_letter_code
_entity_poly.pdbx_strand_id
1 'polypeptide(L)' 'MEENIFGQFGDPQKLYFGGDMNAAIALSGQVAGRIDAIRPIAEIIGETVEEFSKTIDRLSKG' A
#
# COMPACT_ATOMS: atom_id res chain seq x y z
N MET A 1 11.31 -25.86 -13.19
CA MET A 1 11.34 -24.39 -13.21
C MET A 1 10.00 -23.97 -12.64
N GLU A 2 9.97 -23.33 -11.47
CA GLU A 2 8.72 -22.83 -10.90
C GLU A 2 8.11 -21.81 -11.86
N GLU A 3 6.84 -21.99 -12.16
CA GLU A 3 6.08 -21.12 -13.05
C GLU A 3 5.82 -19.79 -12.34
N ASN A 4 6.11 -18.68 -13.02
CA ASN A 4 5.89 -17.35 -12.46
C ASN A 4 4.38 -17.06 -12.38
N ILE A 5 3.81 -17.13 -11.19
CA ILE A 5 2.40 -16.84 -10.89
C ILE A 5 1.96 -15.44 -11.35
N PHE A 6 2.87 -14.45 -11.41
CA PHE A 6 2.52 -13.12 -11.90
C PHE A 6 2.01 -13.12 -13.35
N GLY A 7 2.43 -14.10 -14.17
CA GLY A 7 1.92 -14.27 -15.53
C GLY A 7 0.45 -14.70 -15.60
N GLN A 8 -0.11 -15.23 -14.50
CA GLN A 8 -1.52 -15.62 -14.40
C GLN A 8 -2.43 -14.46 -13.96
N PHE A 9 -1.85 -13.37 -13.46
CA PHE A 9 -2.60 -12.23 -12.94
C PHE A 9 -3.02 -11.22 -14.02
N GLY A 10 -2.67 -11.44 -15.29
CA GLY A 10 -3.01 -10.56 -16.41
C GLY A 10 -1.84 -9.69 -16.87
N ASP A 11 -2.14 -8.49 -17.37
CA ASP A 11 -1.18 -7.48 -17.85
C ASP A 11 -0.96 -6.36 -16.80
N PRO A 12 0.05 -6.49 -15.92
CA PRO A 12 0.30 -5.51 -14.86
C PRO A 12 0.78 -4.15 -15.41
N GLN A 13 1.35 -4.10 -16.62
CA GLN A 13 1.79 -2.83 -17.20
C GLN A 13 0.59 -1.96 -17.57
N LYS A 14 -0.43 -2.55 -18.20
CA LYS A 14 -1.70 -1.86 -18.48
C LYS A 14 -2.44 -1.45 -17.21
N LEU A 15 -2.38 -2.26 -16.16
CA LEU A 15 -2.96 -1.90 -14.87
C LEU A 15 -2.25 -0.71 -14.22
N TYR A 16 -0.97 -0.84 -13.87
CA TYR A 16 -0.25 0.14 -13.04
C TYR A 16 0.15 1.42 -13.78
N PHE A 17 0.48 1.32 -15.07
CA PHE A 17 0.94 2.46 -15.87
C PHE A 17 -0.11 2.93 -16.88
N GLY A 18 -1.00 2.04 -17.32
CA GLY A 18 -2.12 2.37 -18.21
C GLY A 18 -3.43 2.72 -17.51
N GLY A 19 -3.60 2.37 -16.22
CA GLY A 19 -4.80 2.63 -15.45
C GLY A 19 -5.99 1.69 -15.72
N ASP A 20 -5.79 0.61 -16.49
CA ASP A 20 -6.85 -0.38 -16.75
C ASP A 20 -7.00 -1.34 -15.57
N MET A 21 -7.94 -1.02 -14.67
CA MET A 21 -8.24 -1.80 -13.47
C MET A 21 -8.70 -3.24 -13.72
N ASN A 22 -9.02 -3.61 -14.98
CA ASN A 22 -9.42 -4.97 -15.35
C ASN A 22 -8.32 -5.72 -16.10
N ALA A 23 -7.21 -5.07 -16.46
CA ALA A 23 -6.12 -5.70 -17.19
C ALA A 23 -5.36 -6.74 -16.37
N ALA A 24 -5.34 -6.58 -15.04
CA ALA A 24 -4.71 -7.50 -14.11
C ALA A 24 -5.30 -7.41 -12.70
N ILE A 25 -4.93 -8.36 -11.84
CA ILE A 25 -5.21 -8.28 -10.40
C ILE A 25 -4.34 -7.20 -9.76
N ALA A 26 -4.98 -6.17 -9.21
CA ALA A 26 -4.29 -5.13 -8.43
C ALA A 26 -3.85 -5.68 -7.06
N LEU A 27 -2.54 -5.74 -6.85
CA LEU A 27 -1.98 -6.18 -5.58
C LEU A 27 -2.12 -5.06 -4.55
N SER A 28 -2.89 -5.35 -3.50
CA SER A 28 -3.12 -4.44 -2.40
C SER A 28 -3.34 -5.20 -1.10
N GLY A 29 -3.00 -4.59 0.03
CA GLY A 29 -3.31 -5.12 1.36
C GLY A 29 -4.70 -4.71 1.84
N GLN A 30 -5.19 -5.39 2.88
CA GLN A 30 -6.45 -5.03 3.55
C GLN A 30 -6.47 -3.58 4.06
N VAL A 31 -5.29 -3.02 4.35
CA VAL A 31 -5.12 -1.64 4.82
C VAL A 31 -5.53 -0.59 3.78
N ALA A 32 -5.62 -0.92 2.50
CA ALA A 32 -5.97 0.06 1.46
C ALA A 32 -7.34 0.72 1.68
N GLY A 33 -8.28 0.04 2.34
CA GLY A 33 -9.56 0.64 2.73
C GLY A 33 -9.45 1.79 3.74
N ARG A 34 -8.27 2.01 4.34
CA ARG A 34 -7.98 3.15 5.24
C ARG A 34 -7.27 4.31 4.51
N ILE A 35 -6.93 4.17 3.23
CA ILE A 35 -6.23 5.20 2.46
C ILE A 35 -7.28 5.99 1.68
N ASP A 36 -7.45 7.27 2.02
CA ASP A 36 -8.46 8.17 1.42
C ASP A 36 -7.86 9.36 0.67
N ALA A 37 -6.55 9.58 0.78
CA ALA A 37 -5.85 10.71 0.17
C ALA A 37 -4.49 10.31 -0.42
N ILE A 38 -4.12 10.98 -1.52
CA ILE A 38 -2.77 10.95 -2.08
C ILE A 38 -1.95 12.03 -1.40
N ARG A 39 -0.82 11.65 -0.79
CA ARG A 39 -0.02 12.52 0.07
C ARG A 39 1.46 12.49 -0.33
N PRO A 40 2.24 13.56 -0.08
CA PRO A 40 3.68 13.54 -0.29
C PRO A 40 4.36 12.46 0.56
N ILE A 41 5.36 11.78 0.00
CA ILE A 41 6.05 10.67 0.69
C ILE A 41 6.69 11.09 2.01
N ALA A 42 7.21 12.32 2.08
CA ALA A 42 7.82 12.85 3.30
C ALA A 42 6.78 13.00 4.44
N GLU A 43 5.55 13.37 4.09
CA GLU A 43 4.44 13.52 5.03
C GLU A 43 4.00 12.15 5.58
N ILE A 44 3.82 11.17 4.68
CA ILE A 44 3.43 9.79 5.05
C ILE A 44 4.43 9.21 6.05
N ILE A 45 5.73 9.28 5.75
CA ILE A 45 6.78 8.71 6.60
C ILE A 45 6.88 9.48 7.92
N GLY A 46 6.89 10.82 7.85
CA GLY A 46 7.00 11.68 9.02
C GLY A 46 5.89 11.43 10.04
N GLU A 47 4.63 11.42 9.60
CA GLU A 47 3.49 11.17 10.47
C GLU A 47 3.46 9.74 11.00
N THR A 48 3.77 8.73 10.16
CA THR A 48 3.80 7.33 10.61
C THR A 48 4.75 7.15 11.80
N VAL A 49 5.94 7.78 11.75
CA VAL A 49 6.92 7.72 12.85
C VAL A 49 6.42 8.51 14.07
N GLU A 50 5.87 9.71 13.86
CA GLU A 50 5.35 10.54 14.95
C GLU A 50 4.19 9.86 15.69
N GLU A 51 3.22 9.31 14.96
CA GLU A 51 2.07 8.60 15.51
C GLU A 51 2.47 7.31 16.21
N PHE A 52 3.46 6.59 15.67
CA PHE A 52 4.06 5.44 16.34
C PHE A 52 4.62 5.84 17.71
N SER A 53 5.48 6.86 17.75
CA SER A 53 6.08 7.34 19.01
C SER A 53 5.01 7.79 20.02
N LYS A 54 4.01 8.57 19.59
CA LYS A 54 2.88 8.97 20.44
C LYS A 54 2.10 7.77 20.98
N THR A 55 1.92 6.73 20.17
CA THR A 55 1.22 5.51 20.57
C THR A 55 2.00 4.76 21.63
N ILE A 56 3.31 4.57 21.45
CA ILE A 56 4.17 3.91 22.43
C ILE A 56 4.21 4.69 23.75
N ASP A 57 4.33 6.02 23.70
CA ASP A 57 4.30 6.87 24.90
C ASP A 57 2.97 6.79 25.65
N ARG A 58 1.85 6.64 24.94
CA ARG A 58 0.54 6.46 25.56
C ARG A 58 0.43 5.10 26.23
N LEU A 59 0.95 4.04 25.59
CA LEU A 59 0.91 2.68 26.12
C LEU A 59 1.85 2.49 27.31
N SER A 60 2.95 3.24 27.40
CA SER A 60 3.91 3.15 28.52
C SER A 60 3.47 3.90 29.79
N LYS A 61 2.47 4.78 29.67
CA LYS A 61 1.92 5.58 30.78
C LYS A 61 0.66 4.98 31.42
N GLY A 62 0.18 3.84 30.91
CA GLY A 62 -0.89 3.04 31.50
C GLY A 62 -0.34 1.98 32.44
#